data_AF-A0A101RQA7-F1
#
_entry.id   AF-A0A101RQA7-F1
#
_cell.length_a   1.000
_cell.length_b   1.000
_cell.length_c   1.000
_cell.angle_alpha   90.00
_cell.angle_beta   90.00
_cell.angle_gamma   90.00
#
_symmetry.space_group_name_H-M   'P 1'
#
loop_
_entity.id
_entity.type
_entity.pdbx_description
1 polymer ?
#
loop_
_entity_poly.entity_id
_entity_poly.type
_entity_poly.pdbx_seq_one_letter_code
_entity_poly.pdbx_strand_id
1 'polypeptide(L)'
;MMTKASEQQAPTGVRSRTKWDVYCPEEDLNVIMLFPSENSANQAAAEHNAQFTPAHTAGAVVHTPSDEDPPHLTEAQREAFKQNESDFAELEKRSRSVREAAEARLRDANYDPGGPLFCYVCTCSSFLSSDDNGVVCQRDFCRHSAQQHA
;
A
#
# COMPACT_ATOMS: atom_id res chain seq x y z
N MET A 1 46.94 -49.11 -12.56
CA MET A 1 45.91 -48.93 -11.51
C MET A 1 45.92 -47.49 -11.07
N MET A 2 44.73 -46.87 -11.02
CA MET A 2 44.34 -45.66 -10.27
C MET A 2 44.94 -44.31 -10.70
N THR A 3 44.21 -43.19 -10.84
CA THR A 3 42.82 -42.84 -11.21
C THR A 3 42.86 -41.31 -11.40
N LYS A 4 42.19 -40.79 -12.44
CA LYS A 4 42.10 -39.35 -12.73
C LYS A 4 41.45 -38.58 -11.57
N ALA A 5 42.08 -37.47 -11.20
CA ALA A 5 41.51 -36.31 -10.51
C ALA A 5 40.24 -35.78 -11.19
N SER A 6 39.05 -36.31 -10.89
CA SER A 6 37.79 -35.79 -11.41
C SER A 6 37.55 -34.34 -10.96
N GLU A 7 37.22 -33.52 -11.94
CA GLU A 7 36.70 -32.16 -11.82
C GLU A 7 35.59 -32.07 -10.77
N GLN A 8 35.81 -31.24 -9.74
CA GLN A 8 34.71 -30.72 -8.93
C GLN A 8 33.99 -29.66 -9.76
N GLN A 9 32.96 -30.09 -10.49
CA GLN A 9 31.94 -29.19 -11.01
C GLN A 9 31.27 -28.48 -9.84
N ALA A 10 31.35 -27.14 -9.86
CA ALA A 10 30.59 -26.27 -8.98
C ALA A 10 29.10 -26.60 -9.09
N PRO A 11 28.34 -26.58 -7.97
CA PRO A 11 26.91 -26.80 -8.02
C PRO A 11 26.26 -25.73 -8.89
N THR A 12 25.50 -26.24 -9.85
CA THR A 12 24.71 -25.53 -10.85
C THR A 12 23.82 -24.46 -10.22
N GLY A 13 23.69 -23.36 -10.96
CA GLY A 13 22.98 -22.14 -10.55
C GLY A 13 21.57 -22.38 -10.02
N VAL A 14 21.16 -21.44 -9.17
CA VAL A 14 19.82 -21.30 -8.59
C VAL A 14 18.76 -21.57 -9.65
N ARG A 15 18.08 -22.72 -9.55
CA ARG A 15 16.84 -22.96 -10.31
C ARG A 15 15.87 -21.84 -9.91
N SER A 16 15.55 -20.94 -10.85
CA SER A 16 14.45 -19.98 -10.66
C SER A 16 13.23 -20.78 -10.21
N ARG A 17 12.78 -20.55 -8.98
CA ARG A 17 11.59 -21.22 -8.43
C ARG A 17 10.41 -20.75 -9.26
N THR A 18 9.73 -21.67 -9.96
CA THR A 18 8.48 -21.38 -10.67
C THR A 18 7.53 -20.63 -9.74
N LYS A 19 7.07 -19.47 -10.19
CA LYS A 19 6.06 -18.64 -9.51
C LYS A 19 4.70 -18.88 -10.15
N TRP A 20 3.65 -18.53 -9.42
CA TRP A 20 2.27 -18.72 -9.85
C TRP A 20 1.47 -17.44 -9.67
N ASP A 21 0.59 -17.14 -10.61
CA ASP A 21 -0.37 -16.05 -10.54
C ASP A 21 -1.79 -16.61 -10.45
N VAL A 22 -2.75 -15.74 -10.15
CA VAL A 22 -4.19 -15.99 -10.21
C VAL A 22 -4.73 -15.23 -11.39
N TYR A 23 -5.17 -15.95 -12.42
CA TYR A 23 -5.81 -15.38 -13.60
C TYR A 23 -7.32 -15.50 -13.49
N CYS A 24 -8.05 -14.42 -13.76
CA CYS A 24 -9.51 -14.39 -13.78
C CYS A 24 -10.00 -14.13 -15.22
N PRO A 25 -10.70 -15.08 -15.88
CA PRO A 25 -11.17 -14.89 -17.25
C PRO A 25 -12.31 -13.86 -17.35
N GLU A 26 -13.08 -13.65 -16.28
CA GLU A 26 -14.12 -12.63 -16.24
C GLU A 26 -13.56 -11.20 -16.19
N GLU A 27 -12.35 -11.04 -15.64
CA GLU A 27 -11.66 -9.74 -15.56
C GLU A 27 -10.55 -9.60 -16.61
N ASP A 28 -10.22 -10.68 -17.33
CA ASP A 28 -9.19 -10.76 -18.37
C ASP A 28 -7.80 -10.28 -17.89
N LEU A 29 -7.47 -10.58 -16.62
CA LEU A 29 -6.21 -10.14 -16.00
C LEU A 29 -5.74 -11.07 -14.88
N ASN A 30 -4.44 -10.95 -14.55
CA ASN A 30 -3.85 -11.57 -13.37
C ASN A 30 -4.21 -10.73 -12.13
N VAL A 31 -5.16 -11.21 -11.33
CA VAL A 31 -5.73 -10.47 -10.19
C VAL A 31 -4.84 -10.50 -8.96
N ILE A 32 -4.00 -11.54 -8.82
CA ILE A 32 -3.03 -11.68 -7.73
C ILE A 32 -1.80 -12.42 -8.27
N MET A 33 -0.59 -11.92 -8.05
CA MET A 33 0.62 -12.43 -8.70
C MET A 33 1.67 -12.97 -7.72
N LEU A 34 2.63 -13.74 -8.24
CA LEU A 34 3.92 -14.10 -7.60
C LEU A 34 3.86 -15.06 -6.40
N PHE A 35 2.87 -15.95 -6.34
CA PHE A 35 2.80 -16.99 -5.33
C PHE A 35 3.99 -17.95 -5.40
N PRO A 36 4.51 -18.41 -4.24
CA PRO A 36 5.62 -19.36 -4.19
C PRO A 36 5.20 -20.79 -4.56
N SER A 37 3.89 -21.08 -4.65
CA SER A 37 3.37 -22.40 -4.99
C SER A 37 1.99 -22.31 -5.68
N GLU A 38 1.66 -23.33 -6.47
CA GLU A 38 0.35 -23.48 -7.12
C GLU A 38 -0.79 -23.55 -6.09
N ASN A 39 -0.57 -24.27 -4.98
CA ASN A 39 -1.58 -24.44 -3.94
C ASN A 39 -1.95 -23.10 -3.28
N SER A 40 -0.96 -22.24 -3.01
CA SER A 40 -1.22 -20.89 -2.48
C SER A 40 -1.94 -20.00 -3.49
N ALA A 41 -1.64 -20.12 -4.79
CA ALA A 41 -2.37 -19.40 -5.83
C ALA A 41 -3.83 -19.89 -5.94
N ASN A 42 -4.06 -21.20 -5.89
CA ASN A 42 -5.41 -21.77 -5.92
C ASN A 42 -6.25 -21.36 -4.70
N GLN A 43 -5.64 -21.27 -3.51
CA GLN A 43 -6.34 -20.75 -2.33
C GLN A 43 -6.75 -19.29 -2.55
N ALA A 44 -5.84 -18.44 -3.02
CA ALA A 44 -6.14 -17.04 -3.29
C ALA A 44 -7.18 -16.87 -4.40
N ALA A 45 -7.17 -17.74 -5.43
CA ALA A 45 -8.20 -17.77 -6.47
C ALA A 45 -9.59 -18.08 -5.89
N ALA A 46 -9.69 -19.03 -4.94
CA ALA A 46 -10.95 -19.32 -4.27
C ALA A 46 -11.45 -18.14 -3.42
N GLU A 47 -10.54 -17.45 -2.72
CA GLU A 47 -10.85 -16.24 -1.94
C GLU A 47 -11.30 -15.08 -2.84
N HIS A 48 -10.69 -14.93 -4.03
CA HIS A 48 -11.10 -13.99 -5.06
C HIS A 48 -12.51 -14.31 -5.56
N ASN A 49 -12.75 -15.54 -6.01
CA ASN A 49 -14.04 -15.96 -6.57
C ASN A 49 -15.21 -15.76 -5.59
N ALA A 50 -14.96 -15.96 -4.28
CA ALA A 50 -15.96 -15.80 -3.23
C ALA A 50 -16.41 -14.35 -3.00
N GLN A 51 -15.68 -13.34 -3.51
CA GLN A 51 -16.03 -11.93 -3.37
C GLN A 51 -17.10 -11.46 -4.37
N PHE A 52 -17.39 -12.26 -5.40
CA PHE A 52 -18.27 -11.87 -6.50
C PHE A 52 -19.58 -12.67 -6.52
N THR A 53 -20.64 -12.08 -7.06
CA THR A 53 -21.94 -12.75 -7.31
C THR A 53 -22.48 -12.32 -8.68
N PRO A 54 -22.50 -13.22 -9.69
CA PRO A 54 -22.05 -14.61 -9.64
C PRO A 54 -20.54 -14.72 -9.36
N ALA A 55 -20.13 -15.85 -8.78
CA ALA A 55 -18.72 -16.10 -8.50
C ALA A 55 -17.91 -16.12 -9.80
N HIS A 56 -16.72 -15.52 -9.77
CA HIS A 56 -15.75 -15.63 -10.87
C HIS A 56 -15.15 -17.04 -10.92
N THR A 57 -14.41 -17.33 -11.99
CA THR A 57 -13.74 -18.61 -12.23
C THR A 57 -12.23 -18.47 -12.30
N ALA A 58 -11.67 -17.62 -11.44
CA ALA A 58 -10.23 -17.43 -11.35
C ALA A 58 -9.50 -18.72 -10.93
N GLY A 59 -8.27 -18.90 -11.41
CA GLY A 59 -7.44 -20.09 -11.14
C GLY A 59 -5.95 -19.82 -11.20
N ALA A 60 -5.16 -20.75 -10.66
CA ALA A 60 -3.71 -20.64 -10.68
C ALA A 60 -3.14 -20.84 -12.09
N VAL A 61 -2.24 -19.95 -12.51
CA VAL A 61 -1.47 -20.06 -13.75
C VAL A 61 0.02 -19.90 -13.45
N VAL A 62 0.89 -20.48 -14.27
CA VAL A 62 2.33 -20.27 -14.13
C VAL A 62 2.65 -18.82 -14.45
N HIS A 63 3.34 -18.15 -13.54
CA HIS A 63 3.76 -16.76 -13.73
C HIS A 63 4.72 -16.65 -14.91
N THR A 64 4.35 -15.83 -15.90
CA THR A 64 5.21 -15.43 -17.00
C THR A 64 5.75 -14.05 -16.72
N PRO A 65 7.07 -13.90 -16.49
CA PRO A 65 7.63 -12.60 -16.17
C PRO A 65 7.34 -11.56 -17.26
N SER A 66 6.89 -10.38 -16.85
CA SER A 66 6.57 -9.24 -17.71
C SER A 66 7.29 -7.97 -17.22
N ASP A 67 7.41 -6.96 -18.08
CA ASP A 67 7.97 -5.66 -17.68
C ASP A 67 7.06 -4.90 -16.67
N GLU A 68 5.83 -5.37 -16.46
CA GLU A 68 4.87 -4.82 -15.49
C GLU A 68 4.96 -5.52 -14.12
N ASP A 69 5.82 -6.53 -13.97
CA ASP A 69 5.96 -7.23 -12.71
C ASP A 69 6.55 -6.30 -11.64
N PRO A 70 6.01 -6.30 -10.42
CA PRO A 70 6.63 -5.56 -9.33
C PRO A 70 8.06 -6.07 -9.13
N PRO A 71 9.04 -5.16 -9.01
CA PRO A 71 10.45 -5.54 -8.99
C PRO A 71 10.71 -6.48 -7.82
N HIS A 72 11.55 -7.50 -8.06
CA HIS A 72 12.02 -8.36 -6.99
C HIS A 72 12.77 -7.55 -5.94
N LEU A 73 12.12 -7.35 -4.78
CA LEU A 73 12.74 -6.68 -3.65
C LEU A 73 13.78 -7.60 -3.00
N THR A 74 14.90 -7.01 -2.60
CA THR A 74 15.83 -7.63 -1.65
C THR A 74 15.19 -7.73 -0.27
N GLU A 75 15.77 -8.54 0.63
CA GLU A 75 15.29 -8.64 2.02
C GLU A 75 15.38 -7.30 2.74
N ALA A 76 16.48 -6.56 2.54
CA ALA A 76 16.65 -5.22 3.10
C ALA A 76 15.57 -4.23 2.63
N GLN A 77 15.17 -4.31 1.35
CA GLN A 77 14.10 -3.47 0.81
C GLN A 77 12.73 -3.85 1.40
N ARG A 78 12.43 -5.16 1.52
CA ARG A 78 11.19 -5.61 2.18
C ARG A 78 11.09 -5.08 3.61
N GLU A 79 12.15 -5.20 4.38
CA GLU A 79 12.15 -4.71 5.77
C GLU A 79 12.01 -3.19 5.82
N ALA A 80 12.63 -2.45 4.89
CA ALA A 80 12.46 -1.00 4.79
C ALA A 80 11.00 -0.62 4.50
N PHE A 81 10.30 -1.30 3.59
CA PHE A 81 8.88 -1.05 3.33
C PHE A 81 8.00 -1.32 4.55
N LYS A 82 8.28 -2.41 5.28
CA LYS A 82 7.57 -2.75 6.51
C LYS A 82 7.79 -1.71 7.62
N GLN A 83 9.03 -1.22 7.76
CA GLN A 83 9.33 -0.14 8.70
C GLN A 83 8.60 1.15 8.30
N ASN A 84 8.61 1.50 7.01
CA ASN A 84 7.87 2.67 6.51
C ASN A 84 6.37 2.56 6.83
N GLU A 85 5.75 1.39 6.61
CA GLU A 85 4.35 1.15 6.94
C GLU A 85 4.05 1.41 8.44
N SER A 86 4.91 0.89 9.32
CA SER A 86 4.80 1.14 10.76
C SER A 86 4.95 2.62 11.11
N ASP A 87 5.93 3.31 10.51
CA ASP A 87 6.19 4.73 10.76
C ASP A 87 5.02 5.60 10.29
N PHE A 88 4.44 5.29 9.12
CA PHE A 88 3.24 5.98 8.62
C PHE A 88 2.02 5.73 9.52
N ALA A 89 1.82 4.50 10.00
CA ALA A 89 0.74 4.19 10.93
C ALA A 89 0.89 4.96 12.26
N GLU A 90 2.12 5.12 12.77
CA GLU A 90 2.37 5.92 13.96
C GLU A 90 2.10 7.41 13.71
N LEU A 91 2.56 7.95 12.57
CA LEU A 91 2.30 9.33 12.18
C LEU A 91 0.79 9.62 12.12
N GLU A 92 0.03 8.74 11.47
CA GLU A 92 -1.43 8.88 11.35
C GLU A 92 -2.11 8.90 12.72
N LYS A 93 -1.68 8.00 13.62
CA LYS A 93 -2.18 7.96 15.00
C LYS A 93 -1.90 9.26 15.76
N ARG A 94 -0.70 9.82 15.61
CA ARG A 94 -0.33 11.11 16.24
C ARG A 94 -1.17 12.26 15.68
N SER A 95 -1.30 12.35 14.36
CA SER A 95 -2.11 13.38 13.68
C SER A 95 -3.57 13.33 14.15
N ARG A 96 -4.15 12.12 14.22
CA ARG A 96 -5.51 11.91 14.74
C ARG A 96 -5.66 12.40 16.18
N SER A 97 -4.71 12.07 17.05
CA SER A 97 -4.73 12.49 18.46
C SER A 97 -4.64 14.01 18.63
N VAL A 98 -3.79 14.68 17.84
CA VAL A 98 -3.69 16.14 17.83
C VAL A 98 -5.02 16.77 17.40
N ARG A 99 -5.66 16.21 16.36
CA ARG A 99 -6.96 16.65 15.87
C ARG A 99 -8.05 16.52 16.93
N GLU A 100 -8.17 15.35 17.55
CA GLU A 100 -9.14 15.10 18.63
C GLU A 100 -8.94 16.06 19.80
N ALA A 101 -7.69 16.33 20.20
CA ALA A 101 -7.38 17.28 21.25
C ALA A 101 -7.72 18.73 20.87
N ALA A 102 -7.58 19.12 19.60
CA ALA A 102 -8.01 20.42 19.11
C ALA A 102 -9.54 20.55 19.10
N GLU A 103 -10.26 19.52 18.62
CA GLU A 103 -11.72 19.47 18.66
C GLU A 103 -12.27 19.56 20.07
N ALA A 104 -11.68 18.84 21.03
CA ALA A 104 -12.07 18.89 22.43
C ALA A 104 -11.96 20.33 22.98
N ARG A 105 -10.84 21.01 22.73
CA ARG A 105 -10.62 22.40 23.16
C ARG A 105 -11.63 23.38 22.54
N LEU A 106 -11.97 23.22 21.26
CA LEU A 106 -12.96 24.06 20.59
C LEU A 106 -14.37 23.81 21.13
N ARG A 107 -14.73 22.54 21.38
CA ARG A 107 -15.99 22.16 22.00
C ARG A 107 -16.14 22.74 23.40
N ASP A 108 -15.10 22.66 24.23
CA ASP A 108 -15.08 23.24 25.58
C ASP A 108 -15.25 24.77 25.55
N ALA A 109 -14.83 25.41 24.46
CA ALA A 109 -15.02 26.84 24.22
C ALA A 109 -16.38 27.20 23.57
N ASN A 110 -17.31 26.24 23.44
CA ASN A 110 -18.57 26.39 22.71
C ASN A 110 -18.39 26.90 21.26
N TYR A 111 -17.30 26.52 20.60
CA TYR A 111 -17.05 26.85 19.20
C TYR A 111 -17.42 25.66 18.31
N ASP A 112 -18.43 25.85 17.46
CA ASP A 112 -18.80 24.93 16.40
C ASP A 112 -18.33 25.49 15.04
N PRO A 113 -17.33 24.85 14.40
CA PRO A 113 -16.78 25.30 13.14
C PRO A 113 -17.68 25.00 11.92
N GLY A 114 -18.78 24.25 12.07
CA GLY A 114 -19.84 24.19 11.06
C GLY A 114 -19.50 23.45 9.75
N GLY A 115 -18.64 22.43 9.78
CA GLY A 115 -18.36 21.61 8.59
C GLY A 115 -17.28 20.55 8.83
N PRO A 116 -17.05 19.62 7.87
CA PRO A 116 -16.05 18.56 8.01
C PRO A 116 -14.60 19.03 7.80
N LEU A 117 -14.38 20.27 7.33
CA LEU A 117 -13.06 20.79 6.93
C LEU A 117 -12.88 22.25 7.40
N PHE A 118 -12.33 22.44 8.60
CA PHE A 118 -12.07 23.75 9.19
C PHE A 118 -10.69 23.81 9.84
N CYS A 119 -10.13 25.02 9.92
CA CYS A 119 -8.78 25.22 10.43
C CYS A 119 -8.76 25.17 11.97
N TYR A 120 -7.93 24.32 12.58
CA TYR A 120 -7.75 24.32 14.05
C TYR A 120 -6.89 25.47 14.57
N VAL A 121 -6.26 26.25 13.67
CA VAL A 121 -5.39 27.38 14.03
C VAL A 121 -6.13 28.71 13.96
N CYS A 122 -7.19 28.81 13.14
CA CYS A 122 -7.95 30.05 12.95
C CYS A 122 -9.42 29.77 12.64
N THR A 123 -10.27 30.79 12.75
CA THR A 123 -11.72 30.66 12.58
C THR A 123 -12.17 30.51 11.10
N CYS A 124 -11.32 30.03 10.19
CA CYS A 124 -11.69 29.83 8.78
C CYS A 124 -12.59 28.59 8.65
N SER A 125 -13.81 28.79 8.15
CA SER A 125 -14.82 27.72 7.94
C SER A 125 -14.64 26.96 6.62
N SER A 126 -13.63 27.29 5.81
CA SER A 126 -13.48 26.70 4.47
C SER A 126 -12.01 26.59 4.08
N PHE A 127 -11.53 25.36 4.02
CA PHE A 127 -10.40 25.01 3.16
C PHE A 127 -10.93 24.83 1.75
N LEU A 128 -10.43 25.61 0.78
CA LEU A 128 -10.72 25.31 -0.63
C LEU A 128 -9.60 24.44 -1.16
N SER A 129 -9.92 23.19 -1.44
CA SER A 129 -9.10 22.36 -2.31
C SER A 129 -9.21 22.91 -3.73
N SER A 130 -8.11 23.44 -4.26
CA SER A 130 -7.45 22.88 -5.45
C SER A 130 -6.56 23.93 -6.07
N ASP A 131 -5.28 23.86 -5.78
CA ASP A 131 -4.21 24.16 -6.72
C ASP A 131 -3.06 23.20 -6.44
N ASP A 132 -2.24 22.93 -7.46
CA ASP A 132 -1.13 21.94 -7.46
C ASP A 132 -0.06 22.18 -6.36
N ASN A 133 -0.28 23.14 -5.47
CA ASN A 133 0.59 23.55 -4.36
C ASN A 133 0.02 23.25 -2.96
N GLY A 134 -1.16 22.61 -2.84
CA GLY A 134 -1.74 22.16 -1.58
C GLY A 134 -2.82 23.08 -0.99
N VAL A 135 -3.52 22.60 0.05
CA VAL A 135 -4.68 23.29 0.64
C VAL A 135 -4.23 24.49 1.49
N VAL A 136 -4.77 25.68 1.21
CA VAL A 136 -4.52 26.95 1.94
C VAL A 136 -5.83 27.59 2.41
N CYS A 137 -5.85 28.25 3.60
CA CYS A 137 -7.01 29.07 3.98
C CYS A 137 -7.11 30.31 3.06
N GLN A 138 -8.31 30.60 2.55
CA GLN A 138 -8.59 31.71 1.64
C GLN A 138 -8.59 33.13 2.27
N ARG A 139 -8.26 33.31 3.56
CA ARG A 139 -8.21 34.66 4.15
C ARG A 139 -6.83 35.26 3.97
N ASP A 140 -6.74 36.47 3.41
CA ASP A 140 -5.49 37.20 3.13
C ASP A 140 -4.51 37.28 4.32
N PHE A 141 -5.02 37.19 5.55
CA PHE A 141 -4.23 37.25 6.79
C PHE A 141 -3.74 35.88 7.30
N CYS A 142 -4.25 34.76 6.78
CA CYS A 142 -3.95 33.43 7.28
C CYS A 142 -3.38 32.55 6.14
N ARG A 143 -2.08 32.72 5.88
CA ARG A 143 -1.33 32.00 4.84
C ARG A 143 -0.70 30.69 5.35
N HIS A 144 -1.42 29.95 6.18
CA HIS A 144 -0.91 28.69 6.71
C HIS A 144 -1.07 27.58 5.67
N SER A 145 -0.03 26.78 5.49
CA SER A 145 -0.03 25.63 4.57
C SER A 145 -0.69 24.41 5.23
N ALA A 146 -1.17 23.46 4.42
CA ALA A 146 -1.66 22.16 4.89
C ALA A 146 -0.68 21.41 5.81
N GLN A 147 0.64 21.67 5.73
CA GLN A 147 1.63 21.04 6.62
C GLN A 147 1.55 21.54 8.07
N GLN A 148 1.02 22.74 8.31
CA GLN A 148 0.76 23.24 9.67
C GLN A 148 -0.51 22.61 10.28
N HIS A 149 -1.11 21.66 9.56
CA HIS A 149 -2.30 20.90 9.94
C HIS A 149 -2.05 19.39 10.10
N ALA A 150 -0.83 18.90 9.84
CA ALA A 150 -0.47 17.48 9.98
C ALA A 150 -0.20 17.09 11.43
#